data_AF-A0A7D6E062-F1
#
_entry.id   AF-A0A7D6E062-F1
#
_cell.length_a   1.000
_cell.length_b   1.000
_cell.length_c   1.000
_cell.angle_alpha   90.00
_cell.angle_beta   90.00
_cell.angle_gamma   90.00
#
_symmetry.space_group_name_H-M   'P 1'
#
loop_
_entity.id
_entity.type
_entity.pdbx_description
1 polymer ?
#
loop_
_entity_poly.entity_id
_entity_poly.type
_entity_poly.pdbx_seq_one_letter_code
_entity_poly.pdbx_strand_id
1 'polypeptide(L)'
;MVEGDNPGVADRSVAGGAQSTPTRFLLDTNAFIALEPFAGQVEPGLGPAATFMRLAMKQGSRIFVHPATRDELAESVDHVRMKQRIAELAKFEMLDEGCRHRVTPTSTPSAADC
;
A
#
# COMPACT_ATOMS: atom_id res chain seq x y z
N MET A 1 -10.41 -24.07 -57.22
CA MET A 1 -11.69 -24.23 -56.48
C MET A 1 -11.32 -24.81 -55.12
N VAL A 2 -11.32 -24.12 -53.99
CA VAL A 2 -11.88 -22.82 -53.59
C VAL A 2 -10.98 -22.26 -52.48
N GLU A 3 -10.61 -20.99 -52.59
CA GLU A 3 -10.06 -20.17 -51.50
C GLU A 3 -11.07 -20.10 -50.35
N GLY A 4 -10.62 -20.38 -49.14
CA GLY A 4 -11.36 -20.15 -47.91
C GLY A 4 -10.64 -19.14 -47.05
N ASP A 5 -10.69 -17.89 -47.49
CA ASP A 5 -10.42 -16.68 -46.72
C ASP A 5 -11.16 -16.78 -45.37
N ASN A 6 -10.41 -16.80 -44.25
CA ASN A 6 -11.00 -16.84 -42.92
C ASN A 6 -10.75 -15.47 -42.26
N PRO A 7 -11.75 -14.60 -42.21
CA PRO A 7 -11.57 -13.21 -41.84
C PRO A 7 -11.32 -13.04 -40.34
N GLY A 8 -10.31 -12.24 -40.04
CA GLY A 8 -10.16 -11.38 -38.87
C GLY A 8 -10.79 -11.86 -37.55
N VAL A 9 -9.97 -12.48 -36.70
CA VAL A 9 -10.22 -12.45 -35.26
C VAL A 9 -10.10 -11.00 -34.83
N ALA A 10 -11.26 -10.36 -34.69
CA ALA A 10 -11.40 -8.98 -34.25
C ALA A 10 -10.68 -8.78 -32.91
N ASP A 11 -9.73 -7.87 -32.93
CA ASP A 11 -9.24 -7.12 -31.78
C ASP A 11 -10.44 -6.61 -30.98
N ARG A 12 -10.74 -7.28 -29.87
CA ARG A 12 -11.66 -6.73 -28.87
C ARG A 12 -10.86 -5.78 -27.98
N SER A 13 -10.47 -4.63 -28.55
CA SER A 13 -10.25 -3.42 -27.76
C SER A 13 -11.56 -3.08 -27.05
N VAL A 14 -11.69 -3.54 -25.81
CA VAL A 14 -12.66 -2.95 -24.88
C VAL A 14 -12.11 -1.58 -24.51
N ALA A 15 -12.55 -0.58 -25.27
CA ALA A 15 -12.49 0.82 -24.89
C ALA A 15 -13.42 1.03 -23.68
N GLY A 16 -12.86 0.79 -22.50
CA GLY A 16 -13.41 1.19 -21.22
C GLY A 16 -12.22 1.56 -20.37
N GLY A 17 -11.77 2.82 -20.47
CA GLY A 17 -10.70 3.35 -19.66
C GLY A 17 -11.13 3.41 -18.20
N ALA A 18 -11.13 2.26 -17.53
CA ALA A 18 -11.06 2.20 -16.09
C ALA A 18 -9.77 2.92 -15.73
N GLN A 19 -9.89 4.17 -15.27
CA GLN A 19 -8.82 4.77 -14.51
C GLN A 19 -8.57 3.79 -13.37
N SER A 20 -7.52 2.98 -13.46
CA SER A 20 -7.19 2.08 -12.37
C SER A 20 -6.82 3.00 -11.21
N THR A 21 -7.72 3.09 -10.24
CA THR A 21 -7.44 3.82 -9.03
C THR A 21 -6.16 3.24 -8.45
N PRO A 22 -5.13 4.06 -8.17
CA PRO A 22 -3.87 3.56 -7.65
C PRO A 22 -4.12 2.65 -6.46
N THR A 23 -3.61 1.41 -6.53
CA THR A 23 -3.77 0.45 -5.43
C THR A 23 -3.15 1.03 -4.16
N ARG A 24 -3.86 0.88 -3.04
CA ARG A 24 -3.43 1.36 -1.72
C ARG A 24 -3.10 0.14 -0.87
N PHE A 25 -1.87 0.04 -0.40
CA PHE A 25 -1.43 -1.02 0.48
C PHE A 25 -1.27 -0.48 1.89
N LEU A 26 -1.70 -1.27 2.88
CA LEU A 26 -1.43 -1.04 4.29
C LEU A 26 -0.29 -1.96 4.71
N LEU A 27 0.76 -1.37 5.26
CA LEU A 27 1.94 -2.05 5.78
C LEU A 27 1.71 -2.33 7.27
N ASP A 28 1.92 -3.59 7.66
CA ASP A 28 1.95 -3.99 9.06
C ASP A 28 3.34 -3.71 9.67
N THR A 29 3.42 -3.85 10.99
CA THR A 29 4.66 -3.65 11.74
C THR A 29 5.77 -4.60 11.28
N ASN A 30 5.46 -5.87 10.95
CA ASN A 30 6.47 -6.84 10.56
C ASN A 30 7.12 -6.52 9.20
N ALA A 31 6.31 -6.12 8.21
CA ALA A 31 6.83 -5.72 6.90
C ALA A 31 7.60 -4.40 6.99
N PHE A 32 7.19 -3.47 7.84
CA PHE A 32 7.99 -2.29 8.17
C PHE A 32 9.33 -2.67 8.81
N ILE A 33 9.31 -3.58 9.79
CA ILE A 33 10.53 -4.04 10.47
C ILE A 33 11.51 -4.64 9.45
N ALA A 34 11.00 -5.44 8.52
CA ALA A 34 11.78 -6.07 7.46
C ALA A 34 12.44 -5.08 6.50
N LEU A 35 11.78 -3.96 6.18
CA LEU A 35 12.28 -2.95 5.24
C LEU A 35 13.35 -2.03 5.81
N GLU A 36 13.34 -1.80 7.12
CA GLU A 36 14.19 -0.79 7.77
C GLU A 36 15.16 -1.42 8.78
N PRO A 37 16.08 -2.31 8.36
CA PRO A 37 16.93 -3.09 9.27
C PRO A 37 17.65 -2.22 10.31
N PHE A 38 17.63 -2.67 11.56
CA PHE A 38 18.26 -1.95 12.67
C PHE A 38 19.76 -2.23 12.70
N ALA A 39 20.59 -1.19 12.79
CA ALA A 39 22.05 -1.32 12.90
C ALA A 39 22.71 -2.28 11.87
N GLY A 40 22.17 -2.35 10.65
CA GLY A 40 22.67 -3.24 9.60
C GLY A 40 22.34 -4.72 9.79
N GLN A 41 21.58 -5.08 10.82
CA GLN A 41 21.05 -6.44 11.01
C GLN A 41 19.87 -6.64 10.05
N VAL A 42 20.08 -7.50 9.05
CA VAL A 42 19.05 -7.84 8.07
C VAL A 42 17.96 -8.67 8.75
N GLU A 43 16.73 -8.18 8.67
CA GLU A 43 15.56 -8.88 9.19
C GLU A 43 15.08 -9.93 8.16
N PRO A 44 14.53 -11.07 8.61
CA PRO A 44 13.88 -12.03 7.72
C PRO A 44 12.81 -11.35 6.88
N GLY A 45 12.78 -11.62 5.57
CA GLY A 45 11.78 -11.05 4.67
C GLY A 45 12.19 -9.73 3.99
N LEU A 46 13.39 -9.19 4.23
CA LEU A 46 13.89 -8.00 3.50
C LEU A 46 13.81 -8.16 1.98
N GLY A 47 14.20 -9.33 1.44
CA GLY A 47 14.15 -9.59 -0.01
C GLY A 47 12.74 -9.47 -0.62
N PRO A 48 11.77 -10.23 -0.10
CA PRO A 48 10.35 -10.08 -0.48
C PRO A 48 9.82 -8.66 -0.28
N ALA A 49 10.11 -8.02 0.86
CA ALA A 49 9.62 -6.67 1.16
C ALA A 49 10.20 -5.61 0.21
N ALA A 50 11.50 -5.65 -0.07
CA ALA A 50 12.14 -4.76 -1.04
C ALA A 50 11.59 -4.99 -2.47
N THR A 51 11.33 -6.24 -2.84
CA THR A 51 10.70 -6.58 -4.12
C THR A 51 9.30 -6.01 -4.21
N PHE A 52 8.51 -6.12 -3.14
CA PHE A 52 7.19 -5.53 -3.04
C PHE A 52 7.24 -4.00 -3.19
N MET A 53 8.08 -3.30 -2.44
CA MET A 53 8.24 -1.84 -2.55
C MET A 53 8.58 -1.41 -3.97
N ARG A 54 9.52 -2.10 -4.63
CA ARG A 54 9.89 -1.82 -6.02
C ARG A 54 8.69 -1.97 -6.98
N LEU A 55 7.91 -3.04 -6.83
CA LEU A 55 6.73 -3.27 -7.68
C LEU A 55 5.62 -2.26 -7.40
N ALA A 56 5.36 -1.95 -6.14
CA ALA A 56 4.37 -0.96 -5.72
C ALA A 56 4.71 0.43 -6.30
N MET A 57 5.97 0.85 -6.20
CA MET A 57 6.44 2.11 -6.80
C MET A 57 6.32 2.10 -8.33
N LYS A 58 6.69 0.99 -8.99
CA LYS A 58 6.58 0.84 -10.46
C LYS A 58 5.13 0.97 -10.96
N GLN A 59 4.17 0.52 -10.16
CA GLN A 59 2.74 0.58 -10.49
C GLN A 59 2.07 1.88 -10.02
N GLY A 60 2.82 2.79 -9.38
CA GLY A 60 2.26 4.02 -8.80
C GLY A 60 1.32 3.78 -7.61
N SER A 61 1.46 2.63 -6.93
CA SER A 61 0.67 2.30 -5.75
C SER A 61 1.05 3.19 -4.56
N ARG A 62 0.09 3.46 -3.68
CA ARG A 62 0.32 4.20 -2.43
C ARG A 62 0.50 3.22 -1.28
N ILE A 63 1.45 3.52 -0.39
CA ILE A 63 1.82 2.64 0.72
C ILE A 63 1.61 3.43 1.99
N PHE A 64 0.78 2.89 2.86
CA PHE A 64 0.42 3.48 4.14
C PHE A 64 0.94 2.59 5.27
N VAL A 65 1.35 3.19 6.39
CA VAL A 65 1.63 2.45 7.63
C VAL A 65 0.45 2.60 8.58
N HIS A 66 0.09 1.52 9.27
CA HIS A 66 -0.97 1.55 10.26
C HIS A 66 -0.54 2.34 11.51
N PRO A 67 -1.41 3.19 12.09
CA PRO A 67 -1.08 3.98 13.29
C PRO A 67 -0.68 3.10 14.49
N ALA A 68 -1.30 1.93 14.67
CA ALA A 68 -0.90 0.96 15.69
C ALA A 68 0.57 0.51 15.57
N THR A 69 1.18 0.54 14.38
CA THR A 69 2.61 0.25 14.22
C THR A 69 3.47 1.27 14.97
N ARG A 70 3.06 2.54 15.03
CA ARG A 70 3.76 3.56 15.83
C ARG A 70 3.68 3.23 17.32
N ASP A 71 2.50 2.84 17.79
CA ASP A 71 2.26 2.55 19.20
C ASP A 71 3.02 1.28 19.63
N GLU A 72 2.98 0.23 18.81
CA GLU A 72 3.77 -1.00 19.01
C GLU A 72 5.28 -0.72 19.07
N LEU A 73 5.78 0.17 18.21
CA LEU A 73 7.20 0.56 18.23
C LEU A 73 7.55 1.41 19.45
N ALA A 74 6.63 2.25 19.93
CA ALA A 74 6.81 3.10 21.12
C ALA A 74 6.81 2.30 22.43
N GLU A 75 6.15 1.14 22.46
CA GLU A 75 6.16 0.22 23.61
C GLU A 75 7.44 -0.63 23.72
N SER A 76 8.37 -0.51 22.78
CA SER A 76 9.60 -1.29 22.77
C SER A 76 10.55 -0.92 23.92
N VAL A 77 11.08 -1.94 24.61
CA VAL A 77 12.03 -1.81 25.74
C VAL A 77 13.40 -1.28 25.30
N ASP A 78 13.77 -1.49 24.04
CA ASP A 78 15.02 -0.98 23.48
C ASP A 78 14.83 0.45 22.94
N HIS A 79 15.17 1.44 23.77
CA HIS A 79 15.01 2.85 23.44
C HIS A 79 15.85 3.31 22.23
N VAL A 80 16.99 2.66 21.95
CA VAL A 80 17.82 3.00 20.79
C VAL A 80 17.16 2.49 19.52
N ARG A 81 16.69 1.24 19.54
CA ARG A 81 15.92 0.64 18.44
C ARG A 81 14.61 1.39 18.20
N MET A 82 13.87 1.71 19.26
CA MET A 82 12.65 2.52 19.18
C MET A 82 12.92 3.85 18.48
N LYS A 83 13.90 4.64 18.95
CA LYS A 83 14.18 5.97 18.40
C LYS A 83 14.53 5.92 16.92
N GLN A 84 15.33 4.93 16.51
CA GLN A 84 15.62 4.74 15.08
C GLN A 84 14.35 4.39 14.31
N ARG A 85 13.57 3.39 14.75
CA ARG A 85 12.37 2.94 14.04
C ARG A 85 11.30 4.03 13.92
N ILE A 86 11.10 4.84 14.95
CA ILE A 86 10.21 6.01 14.90
C ILE A 86 10.72 7.06 13.89
N ALA A 87 12.03 7.28 13.79
CA ALA A 87 12.59 8.16 12.77
C ALA A 87 12.38 7.60 11.35
N GLU A 88 12.50 6.28 11.16
CA GLU A 88 12.25 5.63 9.87
C GLU A 88 10.77 5.65 9.47
N LEU A 89 9.83 5.65 10.43
CA LEU A 89 8.39 5.80 10.13
C LEU A 89 8.07 7.08 9.37
N ALA A 90 8.85 8.15 9.57
CA ALA A 90 8.65 9.41 8.87
C ALA A 90 8.86 9.31 7.34
N LYS A 91 9.45 8.21 6.84
CA LYS A 91 9.56 7.93 5.40
C LYS A 91 8.26 7.48 4.76
N PHE A 92 7.27 7.07 5.56
CA PHE A 92 6.02 6.49 5.08
C PHE A 92 4.83 7.42 5.36
N GLU A 93 3.83 7.37 4.49
CA GLU A 93 2.54 8.01 4.74
C GLU A 93 1.83 7.17 5.81
N MET A 94 1.43 7.76 6.94
CA MET A 94 0.59 7.06 7.91
C MET A 94 -0.86 7.14 7.48
N LEU A 95 -1.61 6.05 7.70
CA LEU A 95 -3.06 6.10 7.55
C LEU A 95 -3.61 7.02 8.64
N ASP A 96 -4.41 8.01 8.23
CA ASP A 96 -5.12 8.84 9.18
C ASP A 96 -6.18 8.01 9.90
N GLU A 97 -6.26 8.16 11.23
CA GLU A 97 -7.38 7.68 12.02
C GLU A 97 -8.56 8.64 11.85
N GLY A 98 -8.92 8.93 10.60
CA GLY A 98 -10.10 9.69 10.26
C GLY A 98 -11.34 8.96 10.77
N CYS A 99 -12.33 9.73 11.19
CA CYS A 99 -13.61 9.23 11.71
C CYS A 99 -14.10 8.11 10.78
N ARG A 100 -14.23 6.90 11.33
CA ARG A 100 -14.58 5.69 10.58
C ARG A 100 -15.64 6.04 9.55
N HIS A 101 -15.33 5.87 8.27
CA HIS A 101 -16.32 5.99 7.22
C HIS A 101 -17.45 5.00 7.57
N ARG A 102 -18.52 5.51 8.18
CA ARG A 102 -19.76 4.78 8.31
C ARG A 102 -20.15 4.52 6.89
N VAL A 103 -20.13 3.26 6.48
CA VAL A 103 -20.72 2.83 5.23
C VAL A 103 -22.21 3.13 5.36
N THR A 104 -22.61 4.34 4.98
CA THR A 104 -24.01 4.70 4.85
C THR A 104 -24.46 4.11 3.52
N PRO A 105 -25.42 3.16 3.48
CA PRO A 105 -26.03 2.79 2.22
C PRO A 105 -26.74 4.05 1.68
N THR A 106 -26.17 4.62 0.62
CA THR A 106 -26.76 5.62 -0.28
C THR A 106 -27.84 6.52 0.34
N SER A 107 -27.43 7.63 0.94
CA SER A 107 -28.23 8.85 0.87
C SER A 107 -27.31 10.07 0.95
N THR A 108 -27.59 10.97 0.02
CA THR A 108 -27.05 12.30 -0.31
C THR A 108 -26.10 12.96 0.70
N PRO A 109 -24.95 13.53 0.26
CA PRO A 109 -24.01 14.19 1.15
C PRO A 109 -24.63 15.46 1.76
N SER A 110 -24.78 15.47 3.08
CA SER A 110 -24.95 16.69 3.88
C SER A 110 -23.59 17.09 4.43
N ALA A 111 -23.13 18.29 4.06
CA ALA A 111 -21.90 18.90 4.52
C ALA A 111 -22.11 19.50 5.92
N ALA A 112 -22.12 18.65 6.94
CA ALA A 112 -21.94 19.03 8.33
C ALA A 112 -21.80 17.74 9.14
N ASP A 113 -20.57 17.27 9.31
CA ASP A 113 -20.11 16.53 10.50
C ASP A 113 -18.65 16.13 10.28
N CYS A 114 -17.77 17.12 10.51
CA CYS A 114 -16.42 17.06 11.07
C CYS A 114 -16.09 18.48 11.57
#